data_AF-A0A058ZFN4-F1
#
_entry.id   AF-A0A058ZFN4-F1
#
_cell.length_a   1.000
_cell.length_b   1.000
_cell.length_c   1.000
_cell.angle_alpha   90.00
_cell.angle_beta   90.00
_cell.angle_gamma   90.00
#
_symmetry.space_group_name_H-M   'P 1'
#
loop_
_entity.id
_entity.type
_entity.pdbx_description
1 polymer ?
#
loop_
_entity_poly.entity_id
_entity_poly.type
_entity_poly.pdbx_seq_one_letter_code
_entity_poly.pdbx_strand_id
1 'polypeptide(L)'
;MIKPRRARAPGRPAMFPLFALLAVMLTVLGAFLMTAPMADARMPTCPSCGMDAIEENPVLWKHGQRTLFCGMGHKAERADPSLVVVGEATGPAEAFDSDLEPAHCPVCGMTAPDPAHRDAHAHRAEIRNGQSVWTCSAGCARMFSEDPNKYLAPAGGEPGSSDSSHHPPAPAYCTGATVMLNGFSFGGPGQTCVRFLFVDWDLTSQARVIGACIGTIVLCFLLEAIVALRGYLVSASTPSGSTSKCPSMAAARVAGGSGAPATGTSNNASPSSEKVLNYDSAAEAPILSGNGRRAPMKRTALWHVGNFLLLAAAIALAYAVMLLIMTYHAGLFISVVIGLAVGRLACQAAAASALSRVRLHCGPAAQTGPDQGIFNEPIDRCCDI
;
A
#
# COMPACT_ATOMS: atom_id res chain seq x y z
N MET A 1 31.31 -56.85 -14.39
CA MET A 1 30.66 -56.22 -13.22
C MET A 1 30.64 -54.70 -13.42
N ILE A 2 29.50 -54.14 -13.81
CA ILE A 2 29.34 -52.71 -14.08
C ILE A 2 28.95 -52.04 -12.76
N LYS A 3 29.85 -51.24 -12.20
CA LYS A 3 29.62 -50.50 -10.95
C LYS A 3 28.52 -49.46 -11.21
N PRO A 4 27.37 -49.49 -10.50
CA PRO A 4 26.31 -48.53 -10.72
C PRO A 4 26.85 -47.13 -10.40
N ARG A 5 26.91 -46.27 -11.42
CA ARG A 5 27.24 -44.85 -11.25
C ARG A 5 26.18 -44.27 -10.31
N ARG A 6 26.58 -43.91 -9.09
CA ARG A 6 25.75 -43.17 -8.14
C ARG A 6 25.27 -41.90 -8.84
N ALA A 7 23.97 -41.84 -9.13
CA ALA A 7 23.31 -40.63 -9.61
C ALA A 7 23.63 -39.50 -8.62
N ARG A 8 24.32 -38.45 -9.09
CA ARG A 8 24.51 -37.23 -8.30
C ARG A 8 23.12 -36.69 -7.99
N ALA A 9 22.86 -36.48 -6.70
CA ALA A 9 21.62 -35.87 -6.24
C ALA A 9 21.38 -34.56 -7.02
N PRO A 10 20.15 -34.29 -7.48
CA PRO A 10 19.83 -33.07 -8.21
C PRO A 10 20.23 -31.88 -7.33
N GLY A 11 21.12 -31.03 -7.87
CA GLY A 11 21.57 -29.82 -7.20
C GLY A 11 20.36 -28.99 -6.78
N ARG A 12 20.35 -28.54 -5.53
CA ARG A 12 19.28 -27.68 -5.01
C ARG A 12 19.09 -26.50 -5.97
N PRO A 13 17.88 -26.22 -6.47
CA PRO A 13 17.65 -25.12 -7.39
C PRO A 13 18.11 -23.82 -6.74
N ALA A 14 18.71 -22.94 -7.54
CA ALA A 14 19.26 -21.65 -7.16
C ALA A 14 18.14 -20.65 -6.77
N MET A 15 17.37 -20.98 -5.74
CA MET A 15 16.29 -20.17 -5.16
C MET A 15 16.85 -19.07 -4.23
N PHE A 16 18.11 -19.21 -3.79
CA PHE A 16 18.79 -18.29 -2.87
C PHE A 16 18.80 -16.79 -3.25
N PRO A 17 19.03 -16.38 -4.51
CA PRO A 17 19.13 -14.96 -4.83
C PRO A 17 17.79 -14.23 -4.71
N LEU A 18 16.66 -14.89 -5.02
CA LEU A 18 15.33 -14.28 -4.91
C LEU A 18 14.92 -14.06 -3.45
N PHE A 19 15.16 -15.05 -2.59
CA PHE A 19 14.89 -14.94 -1.16
C PHE A 19 15.78 -13.90 -0.48
N ALA A 20 17.05 -13.79 -0.87
CA ALA A 20 17.94 -12.75 -0.36
C ALA A 20 17.46 -11.35 -0.77
N LEU A 21 17.03 -11.18 -2.01
CA LEU A 21 16.53 -9.89 -2.52
C LEU A 21 15.22 -9.49 -1.83
N LEU A 22 14.29 -10.44 -1.66
CA LEU A 22 13.03 -10.21 -0.94
C LEU A 22 13.27 -9.92 0.55
N ALA A 23 14.21 -10.60 1.20
CA ALA A 23 14.59 -10.33 2.58
C ALA A 23 15.22 -8.94 2.73
N VAL A 24 16.14 -8.54 1.86
CA VAL A 24 16.73 -7.20 1.86
C VAL A 24 15.66 -6.14 1.65
N MET A 25 14.75 -6.33 0.69
CA MET A 25 13.65 -5.38 0.45
C MET A 25 12.70 -5.28 1.64
N LEU A 26 12.36 -6.39 2.30
CA LEU A 26 11.56 -6.38 3.53
C LEU A 26 12.29 -5.69 4.69
N THR A 27 13.61 -5.85 4.82
CA THR A 27 14.38 -5.13 5.85
C THR A 27 14.47 -3.64 5.58
N VAL A 28 14.63 -3.22 4.33
CA VAL A 28 14.64 -1.81 3.94
C VAL A 28 13.26 -1.18 4.14
N LEU A 29 12.19 -1.89 3.75
CA LEU A 29 10.82 -1.47 3.99
C LEU A 29 10.53 -1.37 5.49
N GLY A 30 10.92 -2.38 6.28
CA GLY A 30 10.75 -2.38 7.73
C GLY A 30 11.52 -1.25 8.42
N ALA A 31 12.76 -0.99 8.00
CA ALA A 31 13.54 0.14 8.52
C ALA A 31 12.86 1.48 8.19
N PHE A 32 12.39 1.65 6.95
CA PHE A 32 11.69 2.87 6.53
C PHE A 32 10.38 3.10 7.30
N LEU A 33 9.61 2.02 7.56
CA LEU A 33 8.39 2.05 8.36
C LEU A 33 8.64 2.39 9.83
N MET A 34 9.79 1.99 10.37
CA MET A 34 10.13 2.18 11.79
C MET A 34 10.84 3.50 12.09
N THR A 35 11.38 4.20 11.07
CA THR A 35 12.08 5.48 11.25
C THR A 35 11.19 6.72 11.13
N ALA A 36 9.88 6.57 10.93
CA ALA A 36 8.97 7.71 11.02
C ALA A 36 8.64 7.95 12.51
N PRO A 37 9.19 8.98 13.18
CA PRO A 37 8.71 9.34 14.50
C PRO A 37 7.25 9.74 14.35
N MET A 38 6.36 8.90 14.86
CA MET A 38 4.97 9.22 15.10
C MET A 38 4.96 10.25 16.23
N ALA A 39 5.21 11.52 15.89
CA ALA A 39 4.87 12.61 16.79
C ALA A 39 3.35 12.60 16.85
N ASP A 40 2.83 12.13 17.98
CA ASP A 40 1.41 11.99 18.28
C ASP A 40 0.83 13.39 18.47
N ALA A 41 0.73 14.13 17.37
CA ALA A 41 0.08 15.43 17.33
C ALA A 41 -1.42 15.17 17.48
N ARG A 42 -1.89 15.09 18.73
CA ARG A 42 -3.32 14.98 19.04
C ARG A 42 -4.03 16.14 18.36
N MET A 43 -4.80 15.83 17.32
CA MET A 43 -5.63 16.82 16.67
C MET A 43 -6.63 17.39 17.68
N PRO A 44 -6.87 18.72 17.66
CA PRO A 44 -7.93 19.32 18.46
C PRO A 44 -9.26 18.67 18.12
N THR A 45 -9.97 18.19 19.13
CA THR A 45 -11.33 17.68 18.95
C THR A 45 -12.34 18.81 19.04
N CYS A 46 -13.42 18.70 18.27
CA CYS A 46 -14.49 19.68 18.22
C CYS A 46 -15.23 19.71 19.56
N PRO A 47 -15.46 20.90 20.13
CA PRO A 47 -16.02 21.01 21.47
C PRO A 47 -17.49 20.57 21.59
N SER A 48 -18.23 20.50 20.48
CA SER A 48 -19.62 20.03 20.52
C SER A 48 -19.74 18.51 20.45
N CYS A 49 -19.01 17.84 19.55
CA CYS A 49 -19.19 16.40 19.27
C CYS A 49 -17.99 15.50 19.58
N GLY A 50 -16.80 16.07 19.85
CA GLY A 50 -15.57 15.31 20.11
C GLY A 50 -14.91 14.70 18.87
N MET A 51 -15.40 14.98 17.67
CA MET A 51 -14.73 14.59 16.41
C MET A 51 -13.60 15.56 16.06
N ASP A 52 -12.65 15.15 15.23
CA ASP A 52 -11.53 16.00 14.81
C ASP A 52 -12.00 17.33 14.22
N ALA A 53 -11.44 18.43 14.74
CA ALA A 53 -11.75 19.76 14.27
C ALA A 53 -10.98 20.08 12.98
N ILE A 54 -11.59 20.86 12.10
CA ILE A 54 -10.97 21.29 10.83
C ILE A 54 -10.58 22.77 10.92
N GLU A 55 -9.47 23.16 10.26
CA GLU A 55 -8.94 24.52 10.32
C GLU A 55 -9.68 25.52 9.41
N GLU A 56 -10.65 25.06 8.60
CA GLU A 56 -11.27 25.88 7.56
C GLU A 56 -12.19 27.00 8.09
N ASN A 57 -12.56 27.01 9.37
CA ASN A 57 -13.39 28.07 9.96
C ASN A 57 -13.20 28.17 11.49
N PRO A 58 -12.08 28.72 11.97
CA PRO A 58 -11.93 28.95 13.40
C PRO A 58 -12.93 29.98 13.92
N VAL A 59 -13.39 29.82 15.16
CA VAL A 59 -13.99 30.93 15.90
C VAL A 59 -12.83 31.75 16.46
N LEU A 60 -12.69 32.98 15.96
CA LEU A 60 -11.68 33.94 16.38
C LEU A 60 -12.18 34.71 17.60
N TRP A 61 -11.35 34.72 18.63
CA TRP A 61 -11.53 35.54 19.81
C TRP A 61 -10.79 36.87 19.62
N LYS A 62 -11.16 37.88 20.41
CA LYS A 62 -10.39 39.11 20.51
C LYS A 62 -8.92 38.79 20.81
N HIS A 63 -8.03 39.56 20.19
CA HIS A 63 -6.57 39.40 20.34
C HIS A 63 -6.00 38.07 19.81
N GLY A 64 -6.67 37.44 18.85
CA GLY A 64 -6.04 36.45 17.94
C GLY A 64 -6.06 34.99 18.40
N GLN A 65 -6.57 34.68 19.59
CA GLN A 65 -6.83 33.28 19.96
C GLN A 65 -7.94 32.69 19.10
N ARG A 66 -7.89 31.38 18.86
CA ARG A 66 -8.89 30.69 18.03
C ARG A 66 -9.33 29.36 18.63
N THR A 67 -10.56 28.99 18.35
CA THR A 67 -11.12 27.66 18.68
C THR A 67 -11.62 26.97 17.42
N LEU A 68 -11.41 25.66 17.36
CA LEU A 68 -11.60 24.88 16.15
C LEU A 68 -12.85 24.01 16.28
N PHE A 69 -13.68 24.01 15.24
CA PHE A 69 -14.90 23.21 15.19
C PHE A 69 -14.82 22.23 14.00
N CYS A 70 -15.50 21.08 14.09
CA CYS A 70 -15.60 20.18 12.94
C CYS A 70 -16.56 20.76 11.88
N GLY A 71 -16.45 20.27 10.64
CA GLY A 71 -17.25 20.78 9.51
C GLY A 71 -18.73 20.41 9.55
N MET A 72 -19.16 19.51 10.45
CA MET A 72 -20.46 18.81 10.36
C MET A 72 -21.66 19.54 10.98
N GLY A 73 -21.66 20.89 11.00
CA GLY A 73 -22.90 21.63 11.24
C GLY A 73 -23.18 22.06 12.69
N HIS A 74 -22.16 22.18 13.55
CA HIS A 74 -22.26 22.88 14.84
C HIS A 74 -22.30 24.41 14.67
N LYS A 75 -23.20 24.88 13.79
CA LYS A 75 -23.36 26.30 13.46
C LYS A 75 -23.95 27.08 14.62
N ALA A 76 -24.81 26.45 15.43
CA ALA A 76 -25.41 27.09 16.60
C ALA A 76 -24.36 27.38 17.67
N GLU A 77 -23.51 26.40 18.00
CA GLU A 77 -22.42 26.55 18.96
C GLU A 77 -21.29 27.43 18.43
N ARG A 78 -21.11 27.48 17.10
CA ARG A 78 -20.22 28.46 16.47
C ARG A 78 -20.76 29.89 16.59
N ALA A 79 -22.08 30.07 16.43
CA ALA A 79 -22.72 31.37 16.55
C ALA A 79 -22.84 31.82 18.01
N ASP A 80 -22.95 30.87 18.93
CA ASP A 80 -23.05 31.08 20.37
C ASP A 80 -22.10 30.14 21.14
N PRO A 81 -20.81 30.51 21.27
CA PRO A 81 -19.82 29.76 22.02
C PRO A 81 -20.16 29.52 23.49
N SER A 82 -21.11 30.27 24.07
CA SER A 82 -21.53 30.05 25.47
C SER A 82 -22.05 28.62 25.71
N LEU A 83 -22.54 27.95 24.66
CA LEU A 83 -23.02 26.57 24.71
C LEU A 83 -21.92 25.52 24.94
N VAL A 84 -20.65 25.87 24.69
CA VAL A 84 -19.50 24.94 24.75
C VAL A 84 -18.47 25.29 25.81
N VAL A 85 -18.53 26.48 26.42
CA VAL A 85 -17.66 26.86 27.53
C VAL A 85 -18.12 26.15 28.80
N VAL A 86 -17.23 25.38 29.43
CA VAL A 86 -17.55 24.56 30.62
C VAL A 86 -17.27 25.31 31.93
N GLY A 87 -16.31 26.25 31.91
CA GLY A 87 -15.99 27.13 33.04
C GLY A 87 -14.49 27.38 33.19
N GLU A 88 -14.11 27.85 34.39
CA GLU A 88 -12.70 28.05 34.77
C GLU A 88 -12.03 26.69 35.03
N ALA A 89 -10.98 26.37 34.26
CA ALA A 89 -10.20 25.16 34.49
C ALA A 89 -9.07 25.43 35.49
N THR A 90 -9.00 24.59 36.53
CA THR A 90 -7.89 24.55 37.47
C THR A 90 -7.18 23.21 37.33
N GLY A 91 -6.02 23.19 36.69
CA GLY A 91 -5.23 21.97 36.49
C GLY A 91 -4.13 22.16 35.46
N PRO A 92 -3.16 21.25 35.34
CA PRO A 92 -2.19 21.30 34.25
C PRO A 92 -2.93 21.20 32.91
N ALA A 93 -2.55 22.03 31.94
CA ALA A 93 -3.08 21.89 30.59
C ALA A 93 -2.43 20.65 29.97
N GLU A 94 -3.21 19.77 29.33
CA GLU A 94 -2.57 18.83 28.41
C GLU A 94 -1.89 19.65 27.32
N ALA A 95 -0.59 19.39 27.11
CA ALA A 95 0.30 20.20 26.30
C ALA A 95 -0.26 20.39 24.88
N PHE A 96 -0.86 21.54 24.64
CA PHE A 96 -1.23 21.99 23.29
C PHE A 96 -0.04 22.71 22.69
N ASP A 97 0.21 22.42 21.40
CA ASP A 97 1.40 22.79 20.63
C ASP A 97 2.05 24.11 21.06
N SER A 98 3.27 24.00 21.59
CA SER A 98 4.10 25.08 22.14
C SER A 98 4.60 26.08 21.08
N ASP A 99 4.26 25.86 19.81
CA ASP A 99 4.73 26.66 18.68
C ASP A 99 3.80 27.83 18.34
N LEU A 100 2.67 28.01 19.04
CA LEU A 100 1.82 29.18 18.87
C LEU A 100 2.46 30.43 19.50
N GLU A 101 2.46 31.51 18.71
CA GLU A 101 2.73 32.88 19.15
C GLU A 101 2.15 33.21 20.54
N PRO A 102 2.77 34.12 21.30
CA PRO A 102 2.29 34.52 22.62
C PRO A 102 0.78 34.82 22.59
N ALA A 103 0.00 33.93 23.21
CA ALA A 103 -1.46 34.03 23.20
C ALA A 103 -1.88 35.27 24.02
N HIS A 104 -2.57 36.23 23.40
CA HIS A 104 -3.05 37.42 24.10
C HIS A 104 -4.41 37.14 24.73
N CYS A 105 -4.62 37.59 25.96
CA CYS A 105 -5.86 37.41 26.71
C CYS A 105 -7.03 38.07 25.95
N PRO A 106 -8.13 37.35 25.64
CA PRO A 106 -9.25 37.92 24.90
C PRO A 106 -9.99 39.02 25.67
N VAL A 107 -9.87 39.04 27.00
CA VAL A 107 -10.54 40.03 27.86
C VAL A 107 -9.83 41.38 27.88
N CYS A 108 -8.51 41.38 28.05
CA CYS A 108 -7.75 42.62 28.32
C CYS A 108 -6.61 42.88 27.34
N GLY A 109 -6.29 41.94 26.45
CA GLY A 109 -5.21 42.06 25.49
C GLY A 109 -3.80 41.87 26.06
N MET A 110 -3.65 41.59 27.36
CA MET A 110 -2.32 41.28 27.92
C MET A 110 -1.85 39.91 27.45
N THR A 111 -0.55 39.80 27.17
CA THR A 111 0.10 38.54 26.82
C THR A 111 -0.08 37.52 27.95
N ALA A 112 -0.56 36.32 27.61
CA ALA A 112 -0.64 35.23 28.56
C ALA A 112 0.78 34.78 28.96
N PRO A 113 0.95 34.23 30.18
CA PRO A 113 2.25 33.74 30.63
C PRO A 113 2.90 32.79 29.62
N ASP A 114 4.20 32.95 29.46
CA ASP A 114 5.06 32.17 28.54
C ASP A 114 4.79 30.66 28.69
N PRO A 115 4.65 29.89 27.58
CA PRO A 115 4.49 28.44 27.61
C PRO A 115 5.43 27.71 28.57
N ALA A 116 6.66 28.18 28.75
CA ALA A 116 7.63 27.57 29.67
C ALA A 116 7.27 27.71 31.18
N HIS A 117 6.35 28.59 31.55
CA HIS A 117 5.92 28.85 32.94
C HIS A 117 4.43 28.52 33.19
N ARG A 118 3.76 27.84 32.24
CA ARG A 118 2.30 27.61 32.28
C ARG A 118 1.81 26.64 33.35
N ASP A 119 2.66 25.76 33.85
CA ASP A 119 2.20 24.69 34.75
C ASP A 119 1.80 25.16 36.15
N ALA A 120 2.19 26.39 36.55
CA ALA A 120 1.95 26.91 37.90
C ALA A 120 0.93 28.05 38.00
N HIS A 121 0.73 28.84 36.93
CA HIS A 121 -0.08 30.08 37.00
C HIS A 121 -0.95 30.35 35.76
N ALA A 122 -1.17 29.33 34.93
CA ALA A 122 -2.03 29.48 33.78
C ALA A 122 -3.52 29.53 34.15
N HIS A 123 -4.12 30.71 34.00
CA HIS A 123 -5.57 30.86 34.05
C HIS A 123 -6.13 30.62 32.66
N ARG A 124 -6.99 29.60 32.51
CA ARG A 124 -7.65 29.29 31.23
C ARG A 124 -9.15 29.09 31.44
N ALA A 125 -9.92 29.43 30.42
CA ALA A 125 -11.31 29.02 30.30
C ALA A 125 -11.34 27.71 29.50
N GLU A 126 -11.93 26.67 30.10
CA GLU A 126 -12.07 25.37 29.45
C GLU A 126 -13.28 25.37 28.52
N ILE A 127 -13.04 24.89 27.32
CA ILE A 127 -14.05 24.60 26.32
C ILE A 127 -14.19 23.08 26.29
N ARG A 128 -15.42 22.59 26.16
CA ARG A 128 -15.73 21.17 26.14
C ARG A 128 -14.80 20.41 25.18
N ASN A 129 -14.46 19.17 25.52
CA ASN A 129 -13.56 18.29 24.75
C ASN A 129 -12.10 18.78 24.66
N GLY A 130 -11.59 19.43 25.71
CA GLY A 130 -10.15 19.65 25.92
C GLY A 130 -9.56 20.83 25.16
N GLN A 131 -10.36 21.61 24.44
CA GLN A 131 -9.92 22.92 23.94
C GLN A 131 -9.93 23.94 25.09
N SER A 132 -9.05 24.93 25.06
CA SER A 132 -9.06 25.99 26.07
C SER A 132 -8.58 27.32 25.52
N VAL A 133 -9.08 28.39 26.13
CA VAL A 133 -8.71 29.77 25.82
C VAL A 133 -7.88 30.32 26.96
N TRP A 134 -6.69 30.81 26.63
CA TRP A 134 -5.73 31.29 27.62
C TRP A 134 -6.08 32.70 28.07
N THR A 135 -5.96 32.97 29.37
CA THR A 135 -6.22 34.28 29.94
C THR A 135 -5.06 34.70 30.83
N CYS A 136 -4.90 36.00 31.06
CA CYS A 136 -3.78 36.51 31.88
C CYS A 136 -4.01 36.35 33.40
N SER A 137 -5.25 36.11 33.84
CA SER A 137 -5.63 36.08 35.27
C SER A 137 -6.92 35.30 35.50
N ALA A 138 -7.13 34.78 36.72
CA ALA A 138 -8.37 34.10 37.12
C ALA A 138 -9.60 35.00 36.88
N GLY A 139 -9.48 36.30 37.15
CA GLY A 139 -10.55 37.27 36.90
C GLY A 139 -10.93 37.34 35.42
N CYS A 140 -9.96 37.32 34.51
CA CYS A 140 -10.24 37.26 33.08
C CYS A 140 -10.84 35.92 32.66
N ALA A 141 -10.38 34.79 33.22
CA ALA A 141 -10.99 33.48 32.97
C ALA A 141 -12.46 33.44 33.37
N ARG A 142 -12.81 34.03 34.53
CA ARG A 142 -14.19 34.15 35.00
C ARG A 142 -15.04 35.05 34.12
N MET A 143 -14.56 36.26 33.81
CA MET A 143 -15.28 37.17 32.92
C MET A 143 -15.53 36.55 31.54
N PHE A 144 -14.56 35.81 31.01
CA PHE A 144 -14.71 35.09 29.74
C PHE A 144 -15.72 33.95 29.85
N SER A 145 -15.73 33.21 30.97
CA SER A 145 -16.66 32.11 31.19
C SER A 145 -18.11 32.58 31.43
N GLU A 146 -18.30 33.76 32.00
CA GLU A 146 -19.61 34.37 32.24
C GLU A 146 -20.28 34.84 30.95
N ASP A 147 -19.53 35.47 30.05
CA ASP A 147 -20.05 35.98 28.76
C ASP A 147 -18.99 35.89 27.65
N PRO A 148 -18.79 34.69 27.05
CA PRO A 148 -17.77 34.51 26.01
C PRO A 148 -18.11 35.26 24.71
N ASN A 149 -19.39 35.50 24.45
CA ASN A 149 -19.86 36.18 23.23
C ASN A 149 -19.36 37.62 23.14
N LYS A 150 -19.18 38.28 24.29
CA LYS A 150 -18.58 39.63 24.39
C LYS A 150 -17.16 39.71 23.84
N TYR A 151 -16.45 38.58 23.80
CA TYR A 151 -15.05 38.49 23.41
C TYR A 151 -14.82 37.86 22.04
N LEU A 152 -15.89 37.67 21.25
CA LEU A 152 -15.78 37.29 19.85
C LEU A 152 -15.14 38.42 19.03
N ALA A 153 -14.24 38.04 18.11
CA ALA A 153 -13.75 38.98 17.11
C ALA A 153 -14.91 39.37 16.17
N PRO A 154 -15.01 40.65 15.75
CA PRO A 154 -16.01 41.04 14.75
C PRO A 154 -15.82 40.23 13.48
N ALA A 155 -16.91 39.74 12.88
CA ALA A 155 -16.95 38.78 11.76
C ALA A 155 -16.30 39.24 10.43
N GLY A 156 -15.55 40.34 10.44
CA GLY A 156 -14.78 40.87 9.31
C GLY A 156 -13.54 41.64 9.75
N GLY A 157 -13.12 41.50 11.01
CA GLY A 157 -11.81 42.00 11.43
C GLY A 157 -10.76 41.06 10.86
N GLU A 158 -10.16 41.43 9.72
CA GLU A 158 -8.89 40.85 9.31
C GLU A 158 -7.95 40.87 10.52
N PRO A 159 -7.24 39.77 10.81
CA PRO A 159 -6.35 39.69 11.95
C PRO A 159 -5.42 40.89 11.89
N GLY A 160 -5.59 41.79 12.86
CA GLY A 160 -4.90 43.07 12.89
C GLY A 160 -3.42 42.82 12.69
N SER A 161 -2.87 43.43 11.65
CA SER A 161 -1.46 43.52 11.35
C SER A 161 -0.73 44.21 12.50
N SER A 162 -0.49 43.50 13.60
CA SER A 162 0.57 43.86 14.52
C SER A 162 1.88 43.51 13.84
N ASP A 163 2.62 44.58 13.57
CA ASP A 163 3.92 44.70 12.94
C ASP A 163 4.99 43.84 13.65
N SER A 164 4.89 42.52 13.48
CA SER A 164 5.97 41.59 13.76
C SER A 164 6.52 41.15 12.42
N SER A 165 7.81 41.41 12.22
CA SER A 165 8.70 40.82 11.23
C SER A 165 8.75 39.29 11.38
N HIS A 166 7.60 38.66 11.18
CA HIS A 166 7.39 37.25 11.10
C HIS A 166 7.96 36.84 9.75
N HIS A 167 9.08 36.15 9.79
CA HIS A 167 9.55 35.41 8.63
C HIS A 167 8.35 34.57 8.16
N PRO A 168 7.83 34.75 6.93
CA PRO A 168 6.66 34.00 6.50
C PRO A 168 6.99 32.53 6.72
N PRO A 169 6.21 31.78 7.52
CA PRO A 169 6.45 30.36 7.70
C PRO A 169 6.56 29.78 6.31
N ALA A 170 7.65 29.04 6.06
CA ALA A 170 7.95 28.51 4.74
C ALA A 170 6.65 27.95 4.14
N PRO A 171 6.29 28.33 2.91
CA PRO A 171 4.96 28.08 2.37
C PRO A 171 4.61 26.60 2.55
N ALA A 172 3.63 26.33 3.41
CA ALA A 172 3.20 24.97 3.67
C ALA A 172 2.86 24.31 2.33
N TYR A 173 3.47 23.16 2.06
CA TYR A 173 3.38 22.49 0.76
C TYR A 173 1.93 22.19 0.37
N CYS A 174 1.07 21.97 1.37
CA CYS A 174 -0.36 21.72 1.22
C CYS A 174 -1.13 22.14 2.49
N THR A 175 -2.41 22.45 2.35
CA THR A 175 -3.31 22.86 3.46
C THR A 175 -4.57 22.00 3.50
N GLY A 176 -4.83 21.38 4.65
CA GLY A 176 -5.95 20.43 4.84
C GLY A 176 -5.66 19.05 4.25
N ALA A 177 -6.35 18.00 4.71
CA ALA A 177 -6.16 16.64 4.19
C ALA A 177 -7.49 16.03 3.74
N THR A 178 -7.58 15.64 2.47
CA THR A 178 -8.77 15.02 1.88
C THR A 178 -8.42 13.66 1.25
N VAL A 179 -9.39 12.74 1.24
CA VAL A 179 -9.19 11.38 0.71
C VAL A 179 -9.60 11.28 -0.77
N MET A 180 -10.36 12.26 -1.27
CA MET A 180 -10.79 12.32 -2.67
C MET A 180 -10.41 13.66 -3.27
N LEU A 181 -9.46 13.65 -4.20
CA LEU A 181 -9.15 14.82 -5.03
C LEU A 181 -10.07 14.86 -6.25
N ASN A 182 -10.36 16.08 -6.72
CA ASN A 182 -11.08 16.32 -7.97
C ASN A 182 -10.14 16.09 -9.16
N GLY A 183 -9.83 14.82 -9.46
CA GLY A 183 -9.01 14.40 -10.60
C GLY A 183 -7.50 14.32 -10.33
N PHE A 184 -6.72 14.14 -11.41
CA PHE A 184 -5.26 14.00 -11.32
C PHE A 184 -4.58 15.35 -11.09
N SER A 185 -4.04 15.56 -9.89
CA SER A 185 -3.19 16.72 -9.59
C SER A 185 -1.77 16.29 -9.24
N PHE A 186 -0.82 17.16 -9.59
CA PHE A 186 0.52 17.13 -9.06
C PHE A 186 0.53 18.08 -7.86
N GLY A 187 0.79 17.56 -6.66
CA GLY A 187 0.82 18.36 -5.45
C GLY A 187 1.66 19.64 -5.61
N GLY A 188 1.14 20.74 -5.10
CA GLY A 188 1.75 22.06 -5.17
C GLY A 188 1.19 23.00 -4.11
N PRO A 189 1.82 24.17 -3.90
CA PRO A 189 1.42 25.12 -2.87
C PRO A 189 -0.08 25.44 -2.95
N GLY A 190 -0.80 25.24 -1.83
CA GLY A 190 -2.24 25.50 -1.74
C GLY A 190 -3.18 24.37 -2.19
N GLN A 191 -2.65 23.18 -2.52
CA GLN A 191 -3.47 21.98 -2.71
C GLN A 191 -3.74 21.29 -1.35
N THR A 192 -4.78 20.45 -1.28
CA THR A 192 -5.04 19.61 -0.09
C THR A 192 -4.01 18.48 0.00
N CYS A 193 -3.45 18.25 1.18
CA CYS A 193 -2.54 17.16 1.48
C CYS A 193 -3.21 15.81 1.24
N VAL A 194 -2.47 14.91 0.58
CA VAL A 194 -2.91 13.53 0.33
C VAL A 194 -2.58 12.68 1.55
N ARG A 195 -3.51 11.78 1.93
CA ARG A 195 -3.25 10.72 2.93
C ARG A 195 -2.71 9.47 2.25
N PHE A 196 -1.58 8.97 2.72
CA PHE A 196 -0.90 7.80 2.17
C PHE A 196 -1.26 6.53 2.95
N LEU A 197 -2.23 5.74 2.45
CA LEU A 197 -2.71 4.47 3.03
C LEU A 197 -3.36 4.54 4.42
N PHE A 198 -2.76 5.26 5.37
CA PHE A 198 -3.19 5.43 6.76
C PHE A 198 -3.46 6.91 7.07
N VAL A 199 -4.24 7.17 8.12
CA VAL A 199 -4.68 8.52 8.51
C VAL A 199 -3.49 9.39 8.93
N ASP A 200 -2.53 8.81 9.65
CA ASP A 200 -1.38 9.49 10.23
C ASP A 200 -0.24 9.74 9.23
N TRP A 201 -0.37 9.22 8.01
CA TRP A 201 0.64 9.36 6.96
C TRP A 201 0.24 10.46 5.99
N ASP A 202 0.41 11.69 6.44
CA ASP A 202 0.12 12.89 5.68
C ASP A 202 1.35 13.39 4.89
N LEU A 203 1.12 13.68 3.61
CA LEU A 203 2.13 14.10 2.65
C LEU A 203 2.38 15.62 2.73
N THR A 204 2.73 16.12 3.91
CA THR A 204 2.87 17.56 4.21
C THR A 204 4.15 18.21 3.68
N SER A 205 5.14 17.41 3.27
CA SER A 205 6.40 17.92 2.74
C SER A 205 6.82 17.20 1.46
N GLN A 206 7.58 17.89 0.61
CA GLN A 206 8.10 17.32 -0.64
C GLN A 206 8.94 16.06 -0.39
N ALA A 207 9.69 16.01 0.71
CA ALA A 207 10.45 14.82 1.11
C ALA A 207 9.54 13.62 1.41
N ARG A 208 8.41 13.84 2.11
CA ARG A 208 7.41 12.79 2.35
C ARG A 208 6.77 12.32 1.04
N VAL A 209 6.52 13.23 0.10
CA VAL A 209 6.00 12.89 -1.24
C VAL A 209 6.94 11.99 -2.02
N ILE A 210 8.23 12.35 -2.07
CA ILE A 210 9.26 11.53 -2.71
C ILE A 210 9.36 10.17 -2.02
N GLY A 211 9.34 10.14 -0.69
CA GLY A 211 9.34 8.92 0.11
C GLY A 211 8.17 8.00 -0.21
N ALA A 212 6.95 8.54 -0.32
CA ALA A 212 5.76 7.78 -0.67
C ALA A 212 5.79 7.25 -2.11
N CYS A 213 6.33 8.01 -3.07
CA CYS A 213 6.56 7.53 -4.43
C CYS A 213 7.51 6.31 -4.45
N ILE A 214 8.65 6.40 -3.75
CA ILE A 214 9.62 5.29 -3.64
C ILE A 214 8.97 4.09 -2.94
N GLY A 215 8.27 4.31 -1.83
CA GLY A 215 7.55 3.26 -1.11
C GLY A 215 6.51 2.56 -1.98
N THR A 216 5.80 3.30 -2.82
CA THR A 216 4.81 2.77 -3.77
C THR A 216 5.47 1.89 -4.84
N ILE A 217 6.61 2.30 -5.39
CA ILE A 217 7.38 1.51 -6.36
C ILE A 217 7.80 0.17 -5.72
N VAL A 218 8.35 0.21 -4.50
CA VAL A 218 8.76 -0.99 -3.76
C VAL A 218 7.56 -1.90 -3.45
N LEU A 219 6.43 -1.32 -3.06
CA LEU A 219 5.18 -2.06 -2.79
C LEU A 219 4.69 -2.82 -4.04
N CYS A 220 4.67 -2.16 -5.20
CA CYS A 220 4.25 -2.76 -6.46
C CYS A 220 5.23 -3.84 -6.95
N PHE A 221 6.54 -3.62 -6.75
CA PHE A 221 7.56 -4.63 -7.01
C PHE A 221 7.35 -5.89 -6.15
N LEU A 222 7.07 -5.71 -4.85
CA LEU A 222 6.81 -6.82 -3.93
C LEU A 222 5.55 -7.61 -4.33
N LEU A 223 4.49 -6.93 -4.78
CA LEU A 223 3.28 -7.57 -5.29
C LEU A 223 3.61 -8.53 -6.45
N GLU A 224 4.34 -8.05 -7.47
CA GLU A 224 4.74 -8.88 -8.62
C GLU A 224 5.70 -10.01 -8.19
N ALA A 225 6.63 -9.75 -7.26
CA ALA A 225 7.52 -10.77 -6.72
C ALA A 225 6.76 -11.90 -6.01
N ILE A 226 5.73 -11.58 -5.23
CA ILE A 226 4.89 -12.57 -4.53
C ILE A 226 4.07 -13.39 -5.54
N VAL A 227 3.48 -12.74 -6.56
CA VAL A 227 2.73 -13.42 -7.61
C VAL A 227 3.63 -14.37 -8.41
N ALA A 228 4.83 -13.93 -8.78
CA ALA A 228 5.81 -14.75 -9.48
C ALA A 228 6.31 -15.93 -8.61
N LEU A 229 6.62 -15.66 -7.34
CA LEU A 229 7.03 -16.70 -6.38
C LEU A 229 5.95 -17.76 -6.23
N ARG A 230 4.68 -17.37 -6.12
CA ARG A 230 3.55 -18.31 -6.05
C ARG A 230 3.47 -19.18 -7.29
N GLY A 231 3.55 -18.59 -8.49
CA GLY A 231 3.56 -19.35 -9.75
C GLY A 231 4.69 -20.38 -9.79
N TYR A 232 5.89 -19.97 -9.38
CA TYR A 232 7.04 -20.86 -9.30
C TYR A 232 6.86 -22.01 -8.31
N LEU A 233 6.32 -21.74 -7.11
CA LEU A 233 6.06 -22.78 -6.11
C LEU A 233 5.02 -23.81 -6.59
N VAL A 234 4.00 -23.37 -7.32
CA VAL A 234 2.99 -24.25 -7.91
C VAL A 234 3.62 -25.15 -8.99
N SER A 235 4.39 -24.58 -9.93
CA SER A 235 5.08 -25.36 -10.96
C SER A 235 6.12 -26.33 -10.38
N ALA A 236 6.77 -25.99 -9.27
CA ALA A 236 7.72 -26.88 -8.60
C ALA A 236 7.03 -28.04 -7.85
N SER A 237 5.75 -27.91 -7.51
CA SER A 237 5.00 -28.89 -6.74
C SER A 237 4.41 -30.02 -7.59
N THR A 238 4.19 -29.79 -8.89
CA THR A 238 3.81 -30.84 -9.83
C THR A 238 5.01 -31.74 -10.04
N PRO A 239 5.02 -32.99 -9.51
CA PRO A 239 6.10 -33.91 -9.79
C PRO A 239 6.11 -34.15 -11.30
N SER A 240 7.26 -34.00 -11.98
CA SER A 240 7.52 -34.52 -13.34
C SER A 240 7.48 -36.06 -13.37
N GLY A 241 6.63 -36.68 -12.56
CA GLY A 241 6.38 -38.10 -12.45
C GLY A 241 5.40 -38.55 -13.52
N SER A 242 5.78 -38.39 -14.78
CA SER A 242 5.31 -39.26 -15.84
C SER A 242 6.29 -39.16 -17.00
N THR A 243 7.34 -39.98 -16.94
CA THR A 243 7.75 -40.75 -18.11
C THR A 243 6.56 -41.62 -18.54
N SER A 244 5.46 -41.00 -18.98
CA SER A 244 4.54 -41.64 -19.88
C SER A 244 5.39 -41.86 -21.10
N LYS A 245 5.77 -43.12 -21.30
CA LYS A 245 5.85 -43.73 -22.64
C LYS A 245 5.07 -42.81 -23.58
N CYS A 246 5.77 -42.18 -24.53
CA CYS A 246 5.08 -41.60 -25.68
C CYS A 246 4.00 -42.62 -26.05
N PRO A 247 2.70 -42.29 -26.03
CA PRO A 247 1.76 -43.13 -26.74
C PRO A 247 2.37 -43.21 -28.13
N SER A 248 2.89 -44.40 -28.44
CA SER A 248 3.36 -44.74 -29.77
C SER A 248 2.30 -44.18 -30.69
N MET A 249 2.69 -43.26 -31.57
CA MET A 249 1.88 -42.94 -32.74
C MET A 249 1.85 -44.20 -33.60
N ALA A 250 1.19 -45.24 -33.11
CA ALA A 250 0.74 -46.37 -33.88
C ALA A 250 -0.36 -45.83 -34.77
N ALA A 251 0.09 -45.31 -35.92
CA ALA A 251 -0.58 -45.44 -37.19
C ALA A 251 -2.10 -45.19 -37.19
N ALA A 252 -2.51 -43.93 -37.05
CA ALA A 252 -3.65 -43.44 -37.80
C ALA A 252 -3.17 -43.02 -39.20
N ARG A 253 -2.75 -43.99 -40.02
CA ARG A 253 -2.82 -43.85 -41.48
C ARG A 253 -4.31 -43.87 -41.83
N VAL A 254 -4.98 -42.72 -41.74
CA VAL A 254 -6.18 -42.51 -42.54
C VAL A 254 -5.70 -42.09 -43.91
N ALA A 255 -5.72 -43.07 -44.79
CA ALA A 255 -5.57 -42.90 -46.21
C ALA A 255 -6.66 -41.97 -46.76
N GLY A 256 -6.28 -41.18 -47.76
CA GLY A 256 -7.16 -40.80 -48.86
C GLY A 256 -7.88 -39.47 -48.74
N GLY A 257 -7.56 -38.55 -49.64
CA GLY A 257 -8.43 -37.41 -49.90
C GLY A 257 -7.78 -36.21 -50.60
N SER A 258 -7.20 -36.42 -51.77
CA SER A 258 -6.85 -35.35 -52.70
C SER A 258 -8.11 -34.55 -53.08
N GLY A 259 -8.11 -33.22 -52.93
CA GLY A 259 -9.20 -32.35 -53.37
C GLY A 259 -8.82 -30.86 -53.32
N ALA A 260 -8.85 -30.23 -54.49
CA ALA A 260 -8.33 -28.92 -54.90
C ALA A 260 -8.96 -27.68 -54.20
N PRO A 261 -8.46 -26.45 -54.45
CA PRO A 261 -8.88 -25.22 -53.77
C PRO A 261 -10.10 -24.59 -54.45
N ALA A 262 -11.02 -24.06 -53.66
CA ALA A 262 -12.06 -23.15 -54.14
C ALA A 262 -12.16 -21.92 -53.23
N THR A 263 -11.77 -20.80 -53.82
CA THR A 263 -12.17 -19.42 -53.47
C THR A 263 -13.69 -19.30 -53.30
N GLY A 264 -14.12 -18.58 -52.26
CA GLY A 264 -15.54 -18.26 -52.07
C GLY A 264 -15.81 -17.35 -50.87
N THR A 265 -16.04 -16.08 -51.18
CA THR A 265 -16.61 -14.97 -50.40
C THR A 265 -17.88 -15.35 -49.61
N SER A 266 -18.10 -14.78 -48.42
CA SER A 266 -19.37 -14.10 -48.04
C SER A 266 -19.46 -13.78 -46.53
N ASN A 267 -20.06 -12.63 -46.30
CA ASN A 267 -20.41 -11.99 -45.03
C ASN A 267 -21.57 -12.68 -44.28
N ASN A 268 -21.72 -12.25 -43.02
CA ASN A 268 -22.95 -11.99 -42.25
C ASN A 268 -23.19 -12.83 -40.99
N ALA A 269 -23.30 -12.06 -39.90
CA ALA A 269 -24.33 -12.09 -38.85
C ALA A 269 -24.44 -13.29 -37.88
N SER A 270 -24.36 -12.91 -36.59
CA SER A 270 -24.97 -13.47 -35.36
C SER A 270 -26.23 -14.35 -35.53
N PRO A 271 -26.66 -15.20 -34.56
CA PRO A 271 -26.51 -15.03 -33.10
C PRO A 271 -26.30 -16.32 -32.26
N SER A 272 -26.09 -16.13 -30.95
CA SER A 272 -26.45 -17.01 -29.82
C SER A 272 -26.35 -18.54 -30.01
N SER A 273 -25.29 -19.15 -29.47
CA SER A 273 -25.28 -20.57 -29.14
C SER A 273 -24.71 -20.76 -27.74
N GLU A 274 -25.64 -20.94 -26.81
CA GLU A 274 -25.45 -21.32 -25.42
C GLU A 274 -24.84 -22.73 -25.39
N LYS A 275 -23.52 -22.81 -25.22
CA LYS A 275 -22.83 -24.08 -25.01
C LYS A 275 -23.04 -24.51 -23.56
N VAL A 276 -24.12 -25.25 -23.35
CA VAL A 276 -24.32 -26.14 -22.20
C VAL A 276 -23.13 -27.11 -22.16
N LEU A 277 -22.14 -26.81 -21.33
CA LEU A 277 -21.10 -27.78 -20.99
C LEU A 277 -21.68 -28.73 -19.97
N ASN A 278 -22.18 -29.83 -20.52
CA ASN A 278 -22.60 -31.03 -19.84
C ASN A 278 -21.43 -31.58 -19.01
N TYR A 279 -21.43 -31.31 -17.70
CA TYR A 279 -20.49 -31.86 -16.73
C TYR A 279 -21.04 -33.20 -16.25
N ASP A 280 -21.07 -34.20 -17.13
CA ASP A 280 -21.41 -35.58 -16.79
C ASP A 280 -20.46 -36.52 -17.51
N SER A 281 -19.47 -37.02 -16.78
CA SER A 281 -18.96 -38.39 -16.93
C SER A 281 -17.95 -38.66 -15.83
N ALA A 282 -18.51 -39.00 -14.66
CA ALA A 282 -17.88 -39.91 -13.73
C ALA A 282 -17.80 -41.28 -14.42
N ALA A 283 -16.68 -41.54 -15.11
CA ALA A 283 -16.33 -42.88 -15.57
C ALA A 283 -15.29 -43.48 -14.62
N GLU A 284 -15.69 -44.57 -13.98
CA GLU A 284 -14.98 -45.34 -12.97
C GLU A 284 -13.54 -45.67 -13.36
N ALA A 285 -12.59 -45.27 -12.50
CA ALA A 285 -11.22 -45.74 -12.57
C ALA A 285 -11.08 -47.07 -11.79
N PRO A 286 -10.34 -48.06 -12.31
CA PRO A 286 -10.18 -49.37 -11.69
C PRO A 286 -9.41 -49.33 -10.38
N ILE A 287 -9.97 -49.99 -9.37
CA ILE A 287 -9.42 -50.19 -8.03
C ILE A 287 -8.30 -51.23 -8.10
N LEU A 288 -7.07 -50.81 -8.43
CA LEU A 288 -5.88 -51.64 -8.29
C LEU A 288 -5.14 -51.27 -7.01
N SER A 289 -5.56 -51.97 -5.96
CA SER A 289 -4.94 -52.13 -4.66
C SER A 289 -3.54 -52.73 -4.80
N GLY A 290 -2.50 -52.02 -4.34
CA GLY A 290 -1.12 -52.49 -4.43
C GLY A 290 -0.13 -51.69 -3.59
N ASN A 291 0.04 -52.08 -2.32
CA ASN A 291 1.13 -51.77 -1.41
C ASN A 291 1.44 -50.29 -1.11
N GLY A 292 0.69 -49.79 -0.12
CA GLY A 292 0.92 -48.51 0.55
C GLY A 292 2.27 -48.41 1.23
N ARG A 293 3.24 -47.82 0.54
CA ARG A 293 4.27 -47.02 1.20
C ARG A 293 3.63 -45.69 1.55
N ARG A 294 3.20 -45.55 2.82
CA ARG A 294 2.70 -44.29 3.40
C ARG A 294 3.80 -43.24 3.25
N ALA A 295 3.75 -42.47 2.17
CA ALA A 295 4.61 -41.33 1.97
C ALA A 295 4.32 -40.29 3.09
N PRO A 296 5.34 -39.56 3.57
CA PRO A 296 5.20 -38.69 4.74
C PRO A 296 4.25 -37.51 4.46
N MET A 297 3.01 -37.65 4.95
CA MET A 297 1.88 -36.73 4.82
C MET A 297 2.13 -35.29 5.33
N LYS A 298 3.20 -35.05 6.10
CA LYS A 298 3.46 -33.74 6.75
C LYS A 298 3.99 -32.66 5.79
N ARG A 299 4.59 -33.03 4.65
CA ARG A 299 5.17 -32.05 3.72
C ARG A 299 4.14 -31.33 2.85
N THR A 300 2.97 -31.95 2.61
CA THR A 300 1.91 -31.36 1.78
C THR A 300 1.13 -30.28 2.53
N ALA A 301 0.82 -30.50 3.81
CA ALA A 301 0.09 -29.52 4.63
C ALA A 301 0.81 -28.17 4.75
N LEU A 302 2.11 -28.18 5.04
CA LEU A 302 2.90 -26.94 5.15
C LEU A 302 2.97 -26.17 3.82
N TRP A 303 3.03 -26.88 2.70
CA TRP A 303 3.04 -26.27 1.37
C TRP A 303 1.71 -25.58 1.04
N HIS A 304 0.58 -26.22 1.36
CA HIS A 304 -0.74 -25.61 1.19
C HIS A 304 -0.92 -24.35 2.05
N VAL A 305 -0.48 -24.39 3.32
CA VAL A 305 -0.53 -23.21 4.21
C VAL A 305 0.32 -22.08 3.65
N GLY A 306 1.56 -22.37 3.22
CA GLY A 306 2.44 -21.36 2.62
C GLY A 306 1.86 -20.73 1.35
N ASN A 307 1.28 -21.54 0.45
CA ASN A 307 0.64 -21.04 -0.77
C ASN A 307 -0.60 -20.18 -0.46
N PHE A 308 -1.39 -20.54 0.55
CA PHE A 308 -2.55 -19.75 0.99
C PHE A 308 -2.11 -18.40 1.58
N LEU A 309 -1.06 -18.38 2.40
CA LEU A 309 -0.51 -17.14 2.97
C LEU A 309 0.04 -16.21 1.89
N LEU A 310 0.77 -16.74 0.90
CA LEU A 310 1.24 -15.95 -0.24
C LEU A 310 0.09 -15.36 -1.07
N LEU A 311 -1.00 -16.13 -1.26
CA LEU A 311 -2.20 -15.63 -1.93
C LEU A 311 -2.87 -14.51 -1.13
N ALA A 312 -3.04 -14.69 0.18
CA ALA A 312 -3.63 -13.68 1.06
C ALA A 312 -2.79 -12.38 1.04
N ALA A 313 -1.46 -12.49 1.10
CA ALA A 313 -0.55 -11.35 0.99
C ALA A 313 -0.66 -10.65 -0.37
N ALA A 314 -0.74 -11.39 -1.48
CA ALA A 314 -0.91 -10.82 -2.81
C ALA A 314 -2.23 -10.03 -2.93
N ILE A 315 -3.33 -10.57 -2.41
CA ILE A 315 -4.64 -9.89 -2.39
C ILE A 315 -4.57 -8.61 -1.56
N ALA A 316 -4.00 -8.67 -0.35
CA ALA A 316 -3.86 -7.50 0.52
C ALA A 316 -3.03 -6.38 -0.14
N LEU A 317 -1.90 -6.72 -0.78
CA LEU A 317 -1.08 -5.76 -1.51
C LEU A 317 -1.79 -5.20 -2.75
N ALA A 318 -2.55 -6.02 -3.47
CA ALA A 318 -3.34 -5.54 -4.60
C ALA A 318 -4.39 -4.51 -4.17
N TYR A 319 -5.07 -4.73 -3.04
CA TYR A 319 -6.00 -3.74 -2.47
C TYR A 319 -5.28 -2.46 -2.02
N ALA A 320 -4.09 -2.56 -1.42
CA ALA A 320 -3.29 -1.39 -1.07
C ALA A 320 -2.93 -0.55 -2.30
N VAL A 321 -2.48 -1.19 -3.40
CA VAL A 321 -2.20 -0.51 -4.67
C VAL A 321 -3.47 0.11 -5.26
N MET A 322 -4.61 -0.56 -5.17
CA MET A 322 -5.90 -0.02 -5.61
C MET A 322 -6.27 1.25 -4.83
N LEU A 323 -6.11 1.25 -3.51
CA LEU A 323 -6.35 2.44 -2.67
C LEU A 323 -5.44 3.60 -3.07
N LEU A 324 -4.16 3.33 -3.39
CA LEU A 324 -3.25 4.36 -3.89
C LEU A 324 -3.70 4.98 -5.20
N ILE A 325 -4.19 4.18 -6.16
CA ILE A 325 -4.72 4.70 -7.42
C ILE A 325 -5.94 5.59 -7.18
N MET A 326 -6.79 5.23 -6.22
CA MET A 326 -8.01 5.98 -5.87
C MET A 326 -7.73 7.30 -5.16
N THR A 327 -6.50 7.58 -4.74
CA THR A 327 -6.11 8.91 -4.24
C THR A 327 -6.03 9.97 -5.35
N TYR A 328 -6.01 9.55 -6.63
CA TYR A 328 -5.87 10.40 -7.81
C TYR A 328 -4.63 11.32 -7.80
N HIS A 329 -3.62 11.06 -6.97
CA HIS A 329 -2.37 11.83 -7.03
C HIS A 329 -1.49 11.35 -8.19
N ALA A 330 -1.17 12.23 -9.13
CA ALA A 330 -0.50 11.85 -10.38
C ALA A 330 0.89 11.22 -10.16
N GLY A 331 1.65 11.74 -9.18
CA GLY A 331 2.98 11.20 -8.85
C GLY A 331 2.94 9.77 -8.28
N LEU A 332 1.91 9.44 -7.48
CA LEU A 332 1.74 8.09 -6.93
C LEU A 332 1.27 7.12 -8.01
N PHE A 333 0.35 7.57 -8.88
CA PHE A 333 -0.11 6.80 -10.03
C PHE A 333 1.03 6.39 -10.96
N ILE A 334 1.90 7.34 -11.35
CA ILE A 334 3.08 7.05 -12.18
C ILE A 334 4.01 6.05 -11.47
N SER A 335 4.20 6.23 -10.16
CA SER A 335 5.00 5.33 -9.33
C SER A 335 4.46 3.90 -9.30
N VAL A 336 3.14 3.70 -9.27
CA VAL A 336 2.50 2.38 -9.41
C VAL A 336 2.83 1.74 -10.76
N VAL A 337 2.66 2.48 -11.86
CA VAL A 337 2.92 1.98 -13.23
C VAL A 337 4.38 1.56 -13.38
N ILE A 338 5.32 2.40 -12.93
CA ILE A 338 6.76 2.11 -12.95
C ILE A 338 7.07 0.87 -12.10
N GLY A 339 6.54 0.80 -10.87
CA GLY A 339 6.79 -0.32 -9.96
C GLY A 339 6.32 -1.66 -10.50
N LEU A 340 5.12 -1.70 -11.11
CA LEU A 340 4.59 -2.92 -11.75
C LEU A 340 5.43 -3.33 -12.97
N ALA A 341 5.80 -2.37 -13.84
CA ALA A 341 6.63 -2.65 -15.01
C ALA A 341 8.01 -3.20 -14.63
N VAL A 342 8.69 -2.55 -13.69
CA VAL A 342 10.00 -2.97 -13.19
C VAL A 342 9.91 -4.34 -12.48
N GLY A 343 8.88 -4.55 -11.66
CA GLY A 343 8.63 -5.83 -10.99
C GLY A 343 8.47 -7.00 -11.95
N ARG A 344 7.66 -6.82 -13.00
CA ARG A 344 7.48 -7.79 -14.09
C ARG A 344 8.79 -8.14 -14.79
N LEU A 345 9.54 -7.12 -15.21
CA LEU A 345 10.80 -7.30 -15.93
C LEU A 345 11.84 -8.03 -15.06
N ALA A 346 11.97 -7.64 -13.79
CA ALA A 346 12.90 -8.29 -12.86
C ALA A 346 12.54 -9.76 -12.63
N CYS A 347 11.26 -10.08 -12.46
CA CYS A 347 10.80 -11.46 -12.28
C CYS A 347 11.03 -12.32 -13.54
N GLN A 348 10.79 -11.76 -14.73
CA GLN A 348 11.06 -12.44 -16.00
C GLN A 348 12.56 -12.69 -16.21
N ALA A 349 13.40 -11.69 -15.93
CA ALA A 349 14.86 -11.82 -16.01
C ALA A 349 15.39 -12.87 -15.03
N ALA A 350 14.84 -12.93 -13.81
CA ALA A 350 15.18 -13.94 -12.83
C ALA A 350 14.79 -15.36 -13.30
N ALA A 351 13.60 -15.51 -13.90
CA ALA A 351 13.16 -16.77 -14.47
C ALA A 351 14.03 -17.22 -15.65
N ALA A 352 14.37 -16.30 -16.56
CA ALA A 352 15.27 -16.58 -17.69
C ALA A 352 16.68 -17.00 -17.21
N SER A 353 17.19 -16.34 -16.16
CA SER A 353 18.48 -16.66 -15.55
C SER A 353 18.51 -18.01 -14.85
N ALA A 354 17.35 -18.50 -14.37
CA ALA A 354 17.24 -19.84 -13.82
C ALA A 354 17.34 -20.91 -14.92
N LEU A 355 16.73 -20.66 -16.09
CA LEU A 355 16.76 -21.57 -17.23
C LEU A 355 18.15 -21.68 -17.89
N SER A 356 18.88 -20.57 -18.01
CA SER A 356 20.22 -20.58 -18.61
C SER A 356 21.22 -21.43 -17.82
N ARG A 357 21.09 -21.48 -16.48
CA ARG A 357 21.94 -22.34 -15.63
C ARG A 357 21.67 -23.82 -15.79
N VAL A 358 20.42 -24.21 -16.09
CA VAL A 358 20.08 -25.62 -16.37
C VAL A 358 20.73 -26.05 -17.69
N ARG A 359 20.73 -25.17 -18.70
CA ARG A 359 21.31 -25.45 -20.03
C ARG A 359 22.82 -25.68 -19.99
N LEU A 360 23.54 -24.93 -19.15
CA LEU A 360 25.01 -25.07 -19.00
C LEU A 360 25.43 -26.40 -18.35
N HIS A 361 24.54 -27.09 -17.63
CA HIS A 361 24.85 -28.39 -17.04
C HIS A 361 24.60 -29.58 -17.97
N CYS A 362 23.85 -29.39 -19.06
CA CYS A 362 23.83 -30.32 -20.18
C CYS A 362 24.94 -29.91 -21.15
N GLY A 363 26.20 -30.15 -20.76
CA GLY A 363 27.34 -29.90 -21.62
C GLY A 363 27.17 -30.59 -22.98
N PRO A 364 27.75 -30.02 -24.06
CA PRO A 364 27.73 -30.67 -25.37
C PRO A 364 28.27 -32.09 -25.18
N ALA A 365 27.43 -33.08 -25.43
CA ALA A 365 27.86 -34.47 -25.44
C ALA A 365 29.02 -34.53 -26.44
N ALA A 366 30.23 -34.72 -25.91
CA ALA A 366 31.43 -34.81 -26.71
C ALA A 366 31.21 -35.91 -27.74
N GLN A 367 30.99 -35.52 -29.00
CA GLN A 367 31.01 -36.40 -30.14
C GLN A 367 32.45 -36.83 -30.36
N THR A 368 32.95 -37.76 -29.54
CA THR A 368 34.20 -38.46 -29.80
C THR A 368 33.84 -39.88 -30.21
N GLY A 369 33.63 -40.04 -31.52
CA GLY A 369 33.49 -41.33 -32.17
C GLY A 369 33.64 -41.15 -33.68
N PRO A 370 34.86 -41.26 -34.22
CA PRO A 370 35.04 -41.43 -35.65
C PRO A 370 34.83 -42.91 -35.94
N ASP A 371 33.59 -43.33 -36.17
CA ASP A 371 33.37 -44.54 -36.96
C ASP A 371 32.00 -44.53 -37.63
N GLN A 372 32.07 -44.95 -38.89
CA GLN A 372 31.13 -44.73 -39.95
C GLN A 372 29.87 -45.60 -39.79
N GLY A 373 28.71 -45.04 -40.14
CA GLY A 373 27.48 -45.81 -40.23
C GLY A 373 26.29 -44.93 -40.59
N ILE A 374 25.97 -44.89 -41.88
CA ILE A 374 24.86 -44.18 -42.50
C ILE A 374 23.53 -44.62 -41.84
N PHE A 375 22.97 -43.80 -40.95
CA PHE A 375 21.55 -43.82 -40.63
C PHE A 375 21.09 -42.38 -40.36
N ASN A 376 20.46 -41.80 -41.38
CA ASN A 376 19.70 -40.56 -41.27
C ASN A 376 18.40 -40.84 -40.50
N GLU A 377 18.41 -40.67 -39.18
CA GLU A 377 17.21 -40.24 -38.47
C GLU A 377 17.56 -38.99 -37.64
N PRO A 378 16.76 -37.92 -37.75
CA PRO A 378 16.96 -36.72 -36.95
C PRO A 378 16.65 -37.05 -35.47
N ILE A 379 17.70 -37.12 -34.66
CA ILE A 379 17.58 -37.26 -33.20
C ILE A 379 17.21 -35.88 -32.61
N ASP A 380 15.95 -35.48 -32.79
CA ASP A 380 15.29 -34.39 -32.04
C ASP A 380 14.77 -34.88 -30.68
N ARG A 381 15.54 -35.74 -30.00
CA ARG A 381 15.18 -36.25 -28.66
C ARG A 381 16.25 -35.93 -27.64
N CYS A 382 16.37 -34.65 -27.31
CA CYS A 382 16.96 -34.22 -26.06
C CYS A 382 16.22 -33.00 -25.55
N CYS A 383 15.46 -33.22 -24.46
CA CYS A 383 14.85 -32.25 -23.53
C CYS A 383 13.32 -32.14 -23.63
N ASP A 384 12.61 -33.13 -23.08
CA ASP A 384 11.38 -32.85 -22.35
C ASP A 384 11.71 -32.86 -20.86
N ILE A 385 11.46 -31.72 -20.20
CA ILE A 385 11.60 -31.48 -18.75
C ILE A 385 10.30 -31.88 -18.04
#